data_AF-A0A357Y178-F1
#
_entry.id   AF-A0A357Y178-F1
#
_cell.length_a   1.000
_cell.length_b   1.000
_cell.length_c   1.000
_cell.angle_alpha   90.00
_cell.angle_beta   90.00
_cell.angle_gamma   90.00
#
_symmetry.space_group_name_H-M   'P 1'
#
loop_
_entity.id
_entity.type
_entity.pdbx_description
1 polymer ?
#
loop_
_entity_poly.entity_id
_entity_poly.type
_entity_poly.pdbx_seq_one_letter_code
_entity_poly.pdbx_strand_id
1 'polypeptide(L)'
;MQSPGLHHETNDGVGRTRYHLTVAKNNATASTDAMTAFSIWTGKPVGTQANLNSSYYFSTESPGSLTVSNASNWPTRGFWIRNRTVNGGNGDLRYVDYRSGNTLYVKPVTWGYVQFKSGSLELKSGMAIIGSTYGTTAIIDQVVVTSGSWAAGNATGTLILKKIVGSTFYNNDSIKVDDTQHALVAATSTRGYRGFTATNWYANDKIEPTADIDIGINLPESGLFKNPATENIAPDGVIFSHHTAQEEALILESLLAENSVGIWIRQTILDGTQARQDIDGSLSTSWY
;
A
#
# COMPACT_ATOMS: atom_id res chain seq x y z
N MET A 1 -23.45 -21.54 -6.37
CA MET A 1 -23.37 -20.23 -7.06
C MET A 1 -22.03 -20.22 -7.78
N GLN A 2 -22.03 -20.46 -9.09
CA GLN A 2 -20.79 -20.50 -9.89
C GLN A 2 -20.21 -19.08 -9.96
N SER A 3 -18.97 -18.92 -9.51
CA SER A 3 -18.19 -17.70 -9.70
C SER A 3 -18.11 -17.40 -11.21
N PRO A 4 -18.41 -16.17 -11.66
CA PRO A 4 -18.12 -15.78 -13.02
C PRO A 4 -16.61 -15.92 -13.26
N GLY A 5 -16.26 -16.36 -14.46
CA GLY A 5 -14.91 -16.76 -14.85
C GLY A 5 -13.86 -15.73 -14.46
N LEU A 6 -12.75 -16.23 -13.93
CA LEU A 6 -11.51 -15.48 -13.75
C LEU A 6 -11.09 -14.94 -15.12
N HIS A 7 -11.44 -13.70 -15.41
CA HIS A 7 -10.71 -12.93 -16.42
C HIS A 7 -9.25 -12.88 -15.94
N HIS A 8 -8.40 -13.62 -16.65
CA HIS A 8 -6.97 -13.48 -16.53
C HIS A 8 -6.60 -12.09 -17.03
N GLU A 9 -6.69 -11.09 -16.17
CA GLU A 9 -6.01 -9.82 -16.41
C GLU A 9 -4.52 -10.10 -16.32
N THR A 10 -3.90 -10.27 -17.48
CA THR A 10 -2.44 -10.19 -17.60
C THR A 10 -2.01 -8.85 -17.04
N ASN A 11 -0.95 -8.88 -16.23
CA ASN A 11 -0.30 -7.68 -15.72
C ASN A 11 0.05 -6.83 -16.96
N ASP A 12 -0.61 -5.69 -17.16
CA ASP A 12 -0.47 -4.79 -18.32
C ASP A 12 0.89 -4.08 -18.35
N GLY A 13 1.86 -4.57 -17.57
CA GLY A 13 3.15 -3.92 -17.37
C GLY A 13 3.01 -2.57 -16.66
N VAL A 14 1.89 -2.35 -15.95
CA VAL A 14 1.64 -1.17 -15.13
C VAL A 14 1.21 -1.63 -13.73
N GLY A 15 2.15 -1.63 -12.79
CA GLY A 15 1.93 -1.86 -11.38
C GLY A 15 0.77 -1.00 -10.89
N ARG A 16 -0.02 -1.52 -9.96
CA ARG A 16 -1.29 -0.92 -9.56
C ARG A 16 -1.65 -1.31 -8.14
N THR A 17 -2.52 -0.52 -7.54
CA THR A 17 -3.16 -0.84 -6.27
C THR A 17 -4.58 -1.35 -6.52
N ARG A 18 -4.97 -2.45 -5.86
CA ARG A 18 -6.34 -3.03 -5.93
C ARG A 18 -7.00 -3.12 -4.57
N TYR A 19 -8.32 -3.07 -4.56
CA TYR A 19 -9.15 -3.17 -3.36
C TYR A 19 -10.17 -4.30 -3.42
N HIS A 20 -10.27 -5.05 -2.33
CA HIS A 20 -11.28 -6.08 -2.14
C HIS A 20 -12.00 -5.90 -0.81
N LEU A 21 -13.32 -6.04 -0.83
CA LEU A 21 -14.12 -6.05 0.39
C LEU A 21 -14.41 -7.50 0.81
N THR A 22 -14.11 -7.81 2.05
CA THR A 22 -14.63 -8.99 2.76
C THR A 22 -15.52 -8.49 3.89
N VAL A 23 -16.68 -9.11 4.11
CA VAL A 23 -17.61 -8.69 5.17
C VAL A 23 -17.58 -9.72 6.29
N ALA A 24 -17.36 -9.25 7.52
CA ALA A 24 -17.62 -10.04 8.72
C ALA A 24 -18.98 -9.63 9.28
N LYS A 25 -19.87 -10.60 9.50
CA LYS A 25 -21.19 -10.39 10.10
C LYS A 25 -21.32 -11.24 11.36
N ASN A 26 -21.78 -10.62 12.45
CA ASN A 26 -22.25 -11.37 13.60
C ASN A 26 -23.68 -11.86 13.31
N ASN A 27 -23.84 -13.18 13.15
CA ASN A 27 -25.13 -13.81 12.86
C ASN A 27 -25.93 -14.17 14.12
N ALA A 28 -25.47 -13.76 15.30
CA ALA A 28 -26.26 -13.91 16.51
C ALA A 28 -27.47 -12.97 16.45
N THR A 29 -28.59 -13.45 17.00
CA THR A 29 -29.85 -12.71 17.08
C THR A 29 -30.08 -12.11 18.46
N ALA A 30 -29.45 -12.67 19.50
CA ALA A 30 -29.50 -12.15 20.85
C ALA A 30 -28.49 -11.01 21.01
N SER A 31 -28.93 -9.85 21.48
CA SER A 31 -28.07 -8.66 21.65
C SER A 31 -26.93 -8.86 22.67
N THR A 32 -27.01 -9.91 23.49
CA THR A 32 -25.96 -10.33 24.44
C THR A 32 -24.80 -11.07 23.77
N ASP A 33 -24.99 -11.59 22.56
CA ASP A 33 -24.04 -12.46 21.88
C ASP A 33 -23.18 -11.63 20.92
N ALA A 34 -22.50 -10.62 21.47
CA ALA A 34 -21.56 -9.80 20.71
C ALA A 34 -20.23 -10.54 20.47
N MET A 35 -19.62 -10.36 19.31
CA MET A 35 -18.22 -10.75 19.11
C MET A 35 -17.35 -9.70 19.78
N THR A 36 -16.74 -10.03 20.93
CA THR A 36 -15.93 -9.08 21.68
C THR A 36 -14.47 -9.13 21.24
N ALA A 37 -13.81 -7.98 21.22
CA ALA A 37 -12.41 -7.85 20.80
C ALA A 37 -12.12 -8.54 19.44
N PHE A 38 -12.98 -8.29 18.46
CA PHE A 38 -12.82 -8.83 17.12
C PHE A 38 -11.55 -8.27 16.49
N SER A 39 -10.56 -9.12 16.28
CA SER A 39 -9.23 -8.77 15.80
C SER A 39 -9.00 -9.33 14.40
N ILE A 40 -8.29 -8.57 13.58
CA ILE A 40 -8.05 -8.88 12.17
C ILE A 40 -6.59 -8.58 11.85
N TRP A 41 -5.90 -9.53 11.21
CA TRP A 41 -4.54 -9.35 10.72
C TRP A 41 -4.32 -10.15 9.43
N THR A 42 -3.25 -9.83 8.72
CA THR A 42 -2.87 -10.48 7.47
C THR A 42 -1.89 -11.61 7.75
N GLY A 43 -1.95 -12.69 6.95
CA GLY A 43 -0.84 -13.63 6.89
C GLY A 43 0.42 -12.96 6.32
N LYS A 44 1.59 -13.44 6.73
CA LYS A 44 2.86 -13.08 6.11
C LYS A 44 3.59 -14.33 5.64
N PRO A 45 4.43 -14.25 4.59
CA PRO A 45 5.20 -15.38 4.13
C PRO A 45 6.09 -15.96 5.23
N VAL A 46 6.41 -17.25 5.11
CA VAL A 46 7.35 -17.92 6.02
C VAL A 46 8.70 -17.21 6.06
N GLY A 47 9.32 -17.18 7.23
CA GLY A 47 10.64 -16.60 7.42
C GLY A 47 10.76 -15.87 8.74
N THR A 48 11.92 -15.99 9.36
CA THR A 48 12.26 -15.27 10.59
C THR A 48 13.04 -14.00 10.27
N GLN A 49 13.02 -13.05 11.20
CA GLN A 49 13.87 -11.85 11.11
C GLN A 49 15.35 -12.22 10.91
N ALA A 50 16.03 -11.47 10.06
CA ALA A 50 17.45 -11.55 9.79
C ALA A 50 18.11 -10.18 9.88
N ASN A 51 19.42 -10.15 10.08
CA ASN A 51 20.19 -8.92 10.09
C ASN A 51 20.76 -8.66 8.69
N LEU A 52 20.82 -7.39 8.30
CA LEU A 52 21.53 -6.98 7.09
C LEU A 52 23.06 -7.10 7.31
N ASN A 53 23.78 -7.73 6.37
CA ASN A 53 25.24 -7.91 6.50
C ASN A 53 26.03 -6.67 6.08
N SER A 54 25.50 -5.86 5.17
CA SER A 54 26.15 -4.67 4.62
C SER A 54 25.13 -3.59 4.29
N SER A 55 25.51 -2.32 4.37
CA SER A 55 24.61 -1.21 4.04
C SER A 55 24.08 -1.32 2.60
N TYR A 56 22.80 -0.99 2.44
CA TYR A 56 22.08 -0.96 1.17
C TYR A 56 21.53 0.45 0.94
N TYR A 57 21.98 1.08 -0.14
CA TYR A 57 21.46 2.38 -0.58
C TYR A 57 20.40 2.12 -1.65
N PHE A 58 19.18 2.56 -1.40
CA PHE A 58 18.11 2.30 -2.36
C PHE A 58 18.32 3.12 -3.63
N SER A 59 17.97 2.55 -4.76
CA SER A 59 17.95 3.25 -6.05
C SER A 59 16.51 3.50 -6.48
N THR A 60 16.28 4.63 -7.13
CA THR A 60 15.01 4.97 -7.77
C THR A 60 14.95 4.53 -9.23
N GLU A 61 16.06 4.05 -9.80
CA GLU A 61 16.19 3.82 -11.24
C GLU A 61 16.62 2.39 -11.58
N SER A 62 17.46 1.78 -10.73
CA SER A 62 18.05 0.47 -11.01
C SER A 62 17.74 -0.55 -9.92
N PRO A 63 17.53 -1.84 -10.29
CA PRO A 63 17.48 -2.91 -9.31
C PRO A 63 18.73 -2.94 -8.44
N GLY A 64 18.56 -3.36 -7.19
CA GLY A 64 19.64 -3.50 -6.22
C GLY A 64 19.76 -4.92 -5.70
N SER A 65 20.77 -5.15 -4.87
CA SER A 65 20.86 -6.37 -4.07
C SER A 65 21.34 -6.06 -2.67
N LEU A 66 20.94 -6.91 -1.72
CA LEU A 66 21.35 -6.84 -0.33
C LEU A 66 21.56 -8.26 0.21
N THR A 67 22.44 -8.42 1.18
CA THR A 67 22.74 -9.73 1.77
C THR A 67 22.36 -9.76 3.24
N VAL A 68 21.70 -10.82 3.68
CA VAL A 68 21.28 -11.02 5.08
C VAL A 68 22.05 -12.14 5.77
N SER A 69 21.95 -12.19 7.09
CA SER A 69 22.60 -13.22 7.90
C SER A 69 22.04 -14.63 7.63
N ASN A 70 20.72 -14.74 7.43
CA ASN A 70 20.06 -16.02 7.12
C ASN A 70 18.68 -15.79 6.48
N ALA A 71 18.51 -16.27 5.24
CA ALA A 71 17.22 -16.29 4.55
C ALA A 71 16.80 -17.71 4.13
N SER A 72 17.34 -18.76 4.75
CA SER A 72 17.14 -20.15 4.30
C SER A 72 15.66 -20.56 4.22
N ASN A 73 14.84 -20.06 5.16
CA ASN A 73 13.39 -20.31 5.25
C ASN A 73 12.51 -19.22 4.62
N TRP A 74 13.09 -18.25 3.91
CA TRP A 74 12.34 -17.20 3.22
C TRP A 74 11.89 -17.68 1.85
N PRO A 75 10.84 -17.06 1.24
CA PRO A 75 10.47 -17.34 -0.13
C PRO A 75 11.65 -17.12 -1.08
N THR A 76 11.60 -17.78 -2.23
CA THR A 76 12.67 -17.71 -3.24
C THR A 76 12.42 -16.62 -4.27
N ARG A 77 11.16 -16.21 -4.48
CA ARG A 77 10.75 -15.19 -5.47
C ARG A 77 9.50 -14.47 -5.02
N GLY A 78 9.35 -13.24 -5.50
CA GLY A 78 8.15 -12.42 -5.37
C GLY A 78 7.63 -12.31 -3.95
N PHE A 79 8.26 -11.48 -3.13
CA PHE A 79 7.78 -11.23 -1.77
C PHE A 79 8.22 -9.88 -1.24
N TRP A 80 7.47 -9.34 -0.29
CA TRP A 80 7.83 -8.12 0.43
C TRP A 80 8.72 -8.44 1.62
N ILE A 81 9.67 -7.55 1.88
CA ILE A 81 10.42 -7.50 3.12
C ILE A 81 10.22 -6.14 3.79
N ARG A 82 10.26 -6.13 5.12
CA ARG A 82 10.18 -4.92 5.94
C ARG A 82 11.44 -4.77 6.78
N ASN A 83 12.03 -3.59 6.75
CA ASN A 83 13.02 -3.15 7.72
C ASN A 83 12.29 -2.42 8.87
N ARG A 84 12.33 -2.97 10.08
CA ARG A 84 11.65 -2.37 11.25
C ARG A 84 12.53 -1.40 12.04
N THR A 85 13.83 -1.33 11.78
CA THR A 85 14.77 -0.49 12.56
C THR A 85 14.92 0.93 12.01
N VAL A 86 14.29 1.24 10.88
CA VAL A 86 14.36 2.54 10.22
C VAL A 86 13.09 3.38 10.43
N ASN A 87 13.17 4.67 10.09
CA ASN A 87 12.06 5.63 10.18
C ASN A 87 11.41 5.69 11.57
N GLY A 88 12.22 5.66 12.64
CA GLY A 88 11.72 5.70 14.01
C GLY A 88 10.87 4.50 14.41
N GLY A 89 11.04 3.35 13.75
CA GLY A 89 10.27 2.13 14.02
C GLY A 89 9.06 1.94 13.11
N ASN A 90 8.65 2.97 12.36
CA ASN A 90 7.60 2.82 11.35
C ASN A 90 8.03 1.83 10.26
N GLY A 91 9.32 1.82 9.94
CA GLY A 91 9.93 0.89 9.00
C GLY A 91 9.86 1.31 7.55
N ASP A 92 10.36 0.44 6.68
CA ASP A 92 10.50 0.63 5.24
C ASP A 92 10.30 -0.70 4.51
N LEU A 93 9.68 -0.68 3.33
CA LEU A 93 9.38 -1.87 2.52
C LEU A 93 10.24 -1.95 1.27
N ARG A 94 10.65 -3.17 0.92
CA ARG A 94 11.23 -3.49 -0.39
C ARG A 94 10.57 -4.72 -0.97
N TYR A 95 10.46 -4.74 -2.29
CA TYR A 95 10.02 -5.92 -3.02
C TYR A 95 11.23 -6.71 -3.50
N VAL A 96 11.30 -7.98 -3.10
CA VAL A 96 12.32 -8.93 -3.55
C VAL A 96 11.78 -9.65 -4.77
N ASP A 97 12.45 -9.44 -5.91
CA ASP A 97 12.13 -10.11 -7.16
C ASP A 97 12.49 -11.60 -7.07
N TYR A 98 13.72 -11.86 -6.64
CA TYR A 98 14.19 -13.20 -6.32
C TYR A 98 15.31 -13.20 -5.28
N ARG A 99 15.57 -14.37 -4.72
CA ARG A 99 16.64 -14.64 -3.77
C ARG A 99 17.59 -15.71 -4.31
N SER A 100 18.89 -15.53 -4.06
CA SER A 100 19.92 -16.56 -4.26
C SER A 100 20.72 -16.73 -2.98
N GLY A 101 20.50 -17.84 -2.27
CA GLY A 101 21.05 -18.04 -0.93
C GLY A 101 20.62 -16.92 0.02
N ASN A 102 21.57 -16.20 0.62
CA ASN A 102 21.30 -15.08 1.51
C ASN A 102 21.27 -13.71 0.81
N THR A 103 21.42 -13.68 -0.51
CA THR A 103 21.36 -12.44 -1.30
C THR A 103 19.95 -12.25 -1.86
N LEU A 104 19.36 -11.10 -1.58
CA LEU A 104 18.04 -10.69 -2.05
C LEU A 104 18.22 -9.66 -3.19
N TYR A 105 17.54 -9.88 -4.31
CA TYR A 105 17.53 -8.96 -5.44
C TYR A 105 16.25 -8.15 -5.39
N VAL A 106 16.39 -6.85 -5.15
CA VAL A 106 15.28 -5.93 -4.86
C VAL A 106 15.01 -5.00 -6.04
N LYS A 107 13.74 -4.68 -6.26
CA LYS A 107 13.32 -3.72 -7.28
C LYS A 107 13.70 -2.27 -6.87
N PRO A 108 13.90 -1.36 -7.83
CA PRO A 108 14.08 0.07 -7.55
C PRO A 108 12.81 0.68 -6.96
N VAL A 109 12.96 1.70 -6.10
CA VAL A 109 11.85 2.42 -5.46
C VAL A 109 11.28 3.47 -6.41
N THR A 110 10.40 3.04 -7.29
CA THR A 110 9.76 3.89 -8.33
C THR A 110 8.38 4.43 -7.92
N TRP A 111 7.97 4.19 -6.68
CA TRP A 111 6.71 4.65 -6.10
C TRP A 111 6.94 5.73 -5.04
N GLY A 112 5.88 6.46 -4.69
CA GLY A 112 5.94 7.52 -3.70
C GLY A 112 4.63 8.27 -3.49
N TYR A 113 4.72 9.34 -2.71
CA TYR A 113 3.60 10.12 -2.22
C TYR A 113 3.86 11.61 -2.40
N VAL A 114 2.84 12.33 -2.91
CA VAL A 114 2.84 13.79 -3.02
C VAL A 114 1.60 14.33 -2.34
N GLN A 115 1.77 15.16 -1.30
CA GLN A 115 0.66 15.95 -0.80
C GLN A 115 0.42 17.13 -1.75
N PHE A 116 -0.85 17.43 -2.04
CA PHE A 116 -1.24 18.54 -2.90
C PHE A 116 -2.22 19.48 -2.19
N LYS A 117 -2.24 20.73 -2.64
CA LYS A 117 -3.12 21.82 -2.18
C LYS A 117 -3.54 22.69 -3.36
N SER A 118 -4.54 23.54 -3.15
CA SER A 118 -5.02 24.51 -4.15
C SER A 118 -5.37 23.84 -5.49
N GLY A 119 -5.96 22.64 -5.43
CA GLY A 119 -6.37 21.90 -6.62
C GLY A 119 -7.56 22.55 -7.30
N SER A 120 -7.39 22.92 -8.57
CA SER A 120 -8.39 23.63 -9.39
C SER A 120 -8.83 22.88 -10.64
N LEU A 121 -8.09 21.84 -11.04
CA LEU A 121 -8.49 20.91 -12.09
C LEU A 121 -8.31 19.48 -11.60
N GLU A 122 -9.33 18.65 -11.82
CA GLU A 122 -9.36 17.29 -11.29
C GLU A 122 -8.19 16.45 -11.81
N LEU A 123 -7.39 15.92 -10.89
CA LEU A 123 -6.40 14.88 -11.16
C LEU A 123 -7.06 13.50 -11.09
N LYS A 124 -6.64 12.57 -11.95
CA LYS A 124 -7.19 11.21 -12.04
C LYS A 124 -6.09 10.16 -12.09
N SER A 125 -6.44 8.95 -11.65
CA SER A 125 -5.59 7.76 -11.85
C SER A 125 -5.25 7.59 -13.35
N GLY A 126 -4.01 7.20 -13.63
CA GLY A 126 -3.47 7.01 -14.97
C GLY A 126 -2.89 8.26 -15.63
N MET A 127 -3.18 9.47 -15.12
CA MET A 127 -2.60 10.70 -15.66
C MET A 127 -1.08 10.75 -15.44
N ALA A 128 -0.35 11.16 -16.48
CA ALA A 128 1.06 11.54 -16.37
C ALA A 128 1.16 12.96 -15.83
N ILE A 129 1.99 13.16 -14.82
CA ILE A 129 2.23 14.47 -14.21
C ILE A 129 3.69 14.87 -14.29
N ILE A 130 3.94 16.17 -14.32
CA ILE A 130 5.28 16.78 -14.32
C ILE A 130 5.34 17.85 -13.21
N GLY A 131 6.40 17.82 -12.42
CA GLY A 131 6.73 18.86 -11.43
C GLY A 131 7.50 20.01 -12.09
N SER A 132 7.12 21.25 -11.80
CA SER A 132 7.62 22.43 -12.50
C SER A 132 9.12 22.72 -12.31
N THR A 133 9.73 22.39 -11.18
CA THR A 133 11.08 22.88 -10.84
C THR A 133 12.20 22.05 -11.46
N TYR A 134 12.08 20.71 -11.44
CA TYR A 134 13.13 19.80 -11.95
C TYR A 134 12.62 18.82 -13.01
N GLY A 135 11.39 18.99 -13.51
CA GLY A 135 10.82 18.11 -14.52
C GLY A 135 10.61 16.67 -14.04
N THR A 136 10.55 16.44 -12.72
CA THR A 136 10.22 15.13 -12.15
C THR A 136 8.88 14.68 -12.71
N THR A 137 8.83 13.46 -13.28
CA THR A 137 7.61 12.90 -13.87
C THR A 137 7.10 11.72 -13.05
N ALA A 138 5.80 11.47 -13.12
CA ALA A 138 5.19 10.29 -12.51
C ALA A 138 3.86 9.95 -13.18
N ILE A 139 3.36 8.74 -12.95
CA ILE A 139 1.97 8.37 -13.22
C ILE A 139 1.21 8.35 -11.90
N ILE A 140 0.03 8.96 -11.89
CA ILE A 140 -0.87 8.89 -10.74
C ILE A 140 -1.44 7.47 -10.65
N ASP A 141 -1.16 6.78 -9.56
CA ASP A 141 -1.88 5.54 -9.20
C ASP A 141 -3.22 5.90 -8.56
N GLN A 142 -3.21 6.82 -7.59
CA GLN A 142 -4.42 7.22 -6.85
C GLN A 142 -4.44 8.68 -6.48
N VAL A 143 -5.66 9.18 -6.32
CA VAL A 143 -5.96 10.52 -5.83
C VAL A 143 -6.83 10.39 -4.60
N VAL A 144 -6.34 10.85 -3.46
CA VAL A 144 -7.07 10.86 -2.18
C VAL A 144 -7.29 12.31 -1.79
N VAL A 145 -8.52 12.81 -1.98
CA VAL A 145 -8.91 14.15 -1.54
C VAL A 145 -9.28 14.08 -0.06
N THR A 146 -8.64 14.90 0.78
CA THR A 146 -8.91 14.95 2.22
C THR A 146 -9.75 16.16 2.62
N SER A 147 -9.77 17.22 1.79
CA SER A 147 -10.62 18.40 1.99
C SER A 147 -10.76 19.23 0.71
N GLY A 148 -11.75 20.12 0.70
CA GLY A 148 -12.06 20.99 -0.43
C GLY A 148 -12.68 20.25 -1.61
N SER A 149 -12.76 20.94 -2.75
CA SER A 149 -13.21 20.36 -4.01
C SER A 149 -12.49 20.98 -5.19
N TRP A 150 -12.36 20.22 -6.28
CA TRP A 150 -11.72 20.69 -7.51
C TRP A 150 -12.48 21.89 -8.11
N ALA A 151 -13.81 21.82 -8.12
CA ALA A 151 -14.67 22.88 -8.64
C ALA A 151 -14.53 24.20 -7.85
N ALA A 152 -14.26 24.13 -6.54
CA ALA A 152 -14.04 25.31 -5.72
C ALA A 152 -12.58 25.83 -5.77
N GLY A 153 -11.68 25.17 -6.50
CA GLY A 153 -10.28 25.59 -6.60
C GLY A 153 -9.47 25.39 -5.32
N ASN A 154 -9.95 24.56 -4.38
CA ASN A 154 -9.36 24.41 -3.06
C ASN A 154 -9.15 22.95 -2.64
N ALA A 155 -9.19 22.00 -3.58
CA ALA A 155 -8.94 20.60 -3.29
C ALA A 155 -7.55 20.41 -2.67
N THR A 156 -7.49 19.62 -1.61
CA THR A 156 -6.27 19.27 -0.89
C THR A 156 -6.30 17.77 -0.59
N GLY A 157 -5.13 17.12 -0.65
CA GLY A 157 -5.07 15.67 -0.49
C GLY A 157 -3.69 15.08 -0.71
N THR A 158 -3.67 13.79 -1.03
CA THR A 158 -2.44 13.03 -1.35
C THR A 158 -2.61 12.30 -2.68
N LEU A 159 -1.58 12.36 -3.51
CA LEU A 159 -1.41 11.50 -4.68
C LEU A 159 -0.52 10.33 -4.32
N ILE A 160 -0.93 9.12 -4.69
CA ILE A 160 -0.05 7.95 -4.73
C ILE A 160 0.47 7.84 -6.14
N LEU A 161 1.79 7.77 -6.27
CA LEU A 161 2.49 7.85 -7.55
C LEU A 161 3.25 6.55 -7.83
N LYS A 162 3.36 6.24 -9.12
CA LYS A 162 4.18 5.15 -9.66
C LYS A 162 4.99 5.64 -10.86
N LYS A 163 6.01 4.85 -11.25
CA LYS A 163 6.93 5.17 -12.34
C LYS A 163 7.54 6.58 -12.21
N ILE A 164 7.87 6.98 -10.99
CA ILE A 164 8.40 8.31 -10.75
C ILE A 164 9.86 8.37 -11.24
N VAL A 165 10.13 9.27 -12.20
CA VAL A 165 11.46 9.52 -12.78
C VAL A 165 11.95 10.91 -12.39
N GLY A 166 13.24 11.04 -12.06
CA GLY A 166 13.83 12.27 -11.54
C GLY A 166 13.97 12.26 -10.02
N SER A 167 14.22 13.42 -9.41
CA SER A 167 14.53 13.52 -7.98
C SER A 167 13.28 13.48 -7.10
N THR A 168 12.60 14.62 -6.94
CA THR A 168 11.41 14.79 -6.09
C THR A 168 10.53 15.90 -6.66
N PHE A 169 9.26 15.92 -6.26
CA PHE A 169 8.40 17.09 -6.38
C PHE A 169 8.61 17.97 -5.13
N TYR A 170 8.97 19.23 -5.30
CA TYR A 170 9.28 20.14 -4.19
C TYR A 170 8.03 20.88 -3.72
N ASN A 171 8.05 21.33 -2.46
CA ASN A 171 6.98 22.18 -1.92
C ASN A 171 6.72 23.41 -2.81
N ASN A 172 5.45 23.66 -3.11
CA ASN A 172 4.95 24.68 -4.03
C ASN A 172 5.26 24.47 -5.52
N ASP A 173 5.81 23.32 -5.93
CA ASP A 173 5.85 22.98 -7.36
C ASP A 173 4.44 22.92 -7.93
N SER A 174 4.26 23.40 -9.17
CA SER A 174 3.04 23.13 -9.93
C SER A 174 3.01 21.65 -10.31
N ILE A 175 1.90 20.99 -10.01
CA ILE A 175 1.58 19.65 -10.52
C ILE A 175 0.88 19.86 -11.86
N LYS A 176 1.57 19.52 -12.95
CA LYS A 176 1.08 19.76 -14.31
C LYS A 176 0.69 18.48 -15.03
N VAL A 177 -0.35 18.55 -15.85
CA VAL A 177 -0.72 17.57 -16.88
C VAL A 177 -0.74 18.33 -18.20
N ASP A 178 0.01 17.88 -19.20
CA ASP A 178 0.14 18.55 -20.51
C ASP A 178 0.41 20.07 -20.37
N ASP A 179 1.39 20.42 -19.54
CA ASP A 179 1.78 21.80 -19.15
C ASP A 179 0.74 22.66 -18.42
N THR A 180 -0.49 22.18 -18.26
CA THR A 180 -1.54 22.86 -17.50
C THR A 180 -1.39 22.54 -16.02
N GLN A 181 -1.42 23.56 -15.15
CA GLN A 181 -1.37 23.35 -13.70
C GLN A 181 -2.73 22.87 -13.17
N HIS A 182 -2.72 21.75 -12.44
CA HIS A 182 -3.91 21.19 -11.78
C HIS A 182 -3.95 21.50 -10.28
N ALA A 183 -2.80 21.50 -9.63
CA ALA A 183 -2.65 21.73 -8.20
C ALA A 183 -1.23 22.23 -7.87
N LEU A 184 -0.98 22.55 -6.60
CA LEU A 184 0.35 22.80 -6.06
C LEU A 184 0.76 21.67 -5.12
N VAL A 185 2.05 21.35 -5.09
CA VAL A 185 2.62 20.46 -4.09
C VAL A 185 2.57 21.14 -2.73
N ALA A 186 2.03 20.45 -1.72
CA ALA A 186 1.87 20.98 -0.37
C ALA A 186 3.10 20.75 0.52
N ALA A 187 3.86 19.69 0.24
CA ALA A 187 5.10 19.33 0.92
C ALA A 187 5.98 18.49 -0.02
N THR A 188 7.29 18.54 0.16
CA THR A 188 8.24 17.77 -0.67
C THR A 188 7.87 16.30 -0.66
N SER A 189 7.85 15.69 -1.86
CA SER A 189 7.41 14.32 -2.05
C SER A 189 8.36 13.32 -1.42
N THR A 190 7.82 12.16 -1.03
CA THR A 190 8.59 11.06 -0.45
C THR A 190 8.53 9.84 -1.36
N ARG A 191 9.64 9.12 -1.50
CA ARG A 191 9.66 7.79 -2.14
C ARG A 191 9.24 6.72 -1.16
N GLY A 192 8.68 5.63 -1.67
CA GLY A 192 8.39 4.44 -0.88
C GLY A 192 7.16 3.67 -1.35
N TYR A 193 6.76 2.68 -0.55
CA TYR A 193 5.69 1.73 -0.89
C TYR A 193 4.70 1.62 0.25
N ARG A 194 3.42 1.45 -0.10
CA ARG A 194 2.32 1.09 0.84
C ARG A 194 2.21 1.98 2.10
N GLY A 195 2.61 3.24 2.00
CA GLY A 195 2.58 4.24 3.08
C GLY A 195 3.90 4.34 3.85
N PHE A 196 4.89 3.49 3.55
CA PHE A 196 6.21 3.53 4.16
C PHE A 196 7.16 4.40 3.34
N THR A 197 8.01 5.17 4.01
CA THR A 197 9.03 6.01 3.38
C THR A 197 10.31 5.21 3.12
N ALA A 198 10.83 5.28 1.91
CA ALA A 198 12.10 4.65 1.56
C ALA A 198 13.28 5.42 2.16
N THR A 199 14.19 4.68 2.77
CA THR A 199 15.48 5.19 3.26
C THR A 199 16.61 4.20 2.97
N ASN A 200 17.85 4.65 3.18
CA ASN A 200 19.01 3.76 3.13
C ASN A 200 18.98 2.82 4.35
N TRP A 201 19.37 1.58 4.13
CA TRP A 201 19.48 0.57 5.17
C TRP A 201 20.95 0.34 5.50
N TYR A 202 21.26 0.07 6.76
CA TYR A 202 22.62 -0.06 7.26
C TYR A 202 22.86 -1.47 7.80
N ALA A 203 24.14 -1.87 7.85
CA ALA A 203 24.50 -3.16 8.45
C ALA A 203 23.90 -3.30 9.86
N ASN A 204 23.43 -4.51 10.18
CA ASN A 204 22.68 -4.88 11.38
C ASN A 204 21.23 -4.38 11.48
N ASP A 205 20.70 -3.67 10.47
CA ASP A 205 19.27 -3.45 10.37
C ASP A 205 18.51 -4.78 10.37
N LYS A 206 17.34 -4.79 11.02
CA LYS A 206 16.52 -5.99 11.19
C LYS A 206 15.44 -6.03 10.12
N ILE A 207 15.52 -7.05 9.26
CA ILE A 207 14.59 -7.23 8.16
C ILE A 207 13.88 -8.58 8.22
N GLU A 208 12.63 -8.64 7.78
CA GLU A 208 11.83 -9.86 7.74
C GLU A 208 10.88 -9.88 6.53
N PRO A 209 10.47 -11.06 6.03
CA PRO A 209 9.35 -11.16 5.10
C PRO A 209 8.09 -10.58 5.72
N THR A 210 7.25 -9.98 4.88
CA THR A 210 6.00 -9.35 5.34
C THR A 210 4.86 -9.58 4.36
N ALA A 211 3.63 -9.31 4.80
CA ALA A 211 2.41 -9.57 4.04
C ALA A 211 2.38 -8.84 2.69
N ASP A 212 1.78 -9.46 1.67
CA ASP A 212 1.54 -8.82 0.36
C ASP A 212 0.44 -7.75 0.40
N ILE A 213 -0.39 -7.77 1.45
CA ILE A 213 -1.60 -6.96 1.56
C ILE A 213 -1.60 -6.07 2.79
N ASP A 214 -2.32 -4.95 2.70
CA ASP A 214 -2.70 -4.11 3.83
C ASP A 214 -4.19 -4.24 4.09
N ILE A 215 -4.63 -3.94 5.30
CA ILE A 215 -6.05 -4.02 5.67
C ILE A 215 -6.57 -2.68 6.18
N GLY A 216 -7.84 -2.44 5.96
CA GLY A 216 -8.57 -1.31 6.54
C GLY A 216 -9.98 -1.75 6.93
N ILE A 217 -10.59 -1.04 7.88
CA ILE A 217 -11.96 -1.29 8.32
C ILE A 217 -12.89 -0.19 7.84
N ASN A 218 -14.11 -0.58 7.52
CA ASN A 218 -15.23 0.31 7.25
C ASN A 218 -16.49 -0.20 7.97
N LEU A 219 -17.24 0.70 8.60
CA LEU A 219 -18.56 0.38 9.12
C LEU A 219 -19.62 0.67 8.04
N PRO A 220 -20.65 -0.17 7.89
CA PRO A 220 -21.68 0.06 6.89
C PRO A 220 -22.49 1.34 7.20
N GLU A 221 -22.79 2.12 6.17
CA GLU A 221 -23.73 3.23 6.26
C GLU A 221 -25.12 2.74 5.85
N SER A 222 -26.11 2.86 6.73
CA SER A 222 -27.48 2.36 6.47
C SER A 222 -27.53 0.87 6.08
N GLY A 223 -26.63 0.06 6.64
CA GLY A 223 -26.54 -1.38 6.37
C GLY A 223 -25.83 -1.74 5.05
N LEU A 224 -25.27 -0.77 4.33
CA LEU A 224 -24.59 -0.99 3.06
C LEU A 224 -23.14 -0.49 3.10
N PHE A 225 -22.25 -1.20 2.42
CA PHE A 225 -20.90 -0.72 2.13
C PHE A 225 -20.91 0.04 0.80
N LYS A 226 -20.27 1.21 0.77
CA LYS A 226 -20.11 1.96 -0.49
C LYS A 226 -19.14 1.21 -1.39
N ASN A 227 -19.58 0.89 -2.60
CA ASN A 227 -18.69 0.36 -3.62
C ASN A 227 -17.74 1.48 -4.08
N PRO A 228 -16.42 1.25 -4.13
CA PRO A 228 -15.53 2.17 -4.80
C PRO A 228 -15.91 2.22 -6.28
N ALA A 229 -15.65 3.37 -6.92
CA ALA A 229 -16.01 3.56 -8.33
C ALA A 229 -15.35 2.51 -9.25
N THR A 230 -14.15 2.02 -8.89
CA THR A 230 -13.48 0.88 -9.53
C THR A 230 -12.64 0.12 -8.50
N GLU A 231 -12.14 -1.06 -8.85
CA GLU A 231 -11.21 -1.82 -8.00
C GLU A 231 -9.86 -1.13 -7.74
N ASN A 232 -9.52 -0.07 -8.50
CA ASN A 232 -8.26 0.67 -8.37
C ASN A 232 -8.40 1.97 -7.55
N ILE A 233 -9.61 2.30 -7.11
CA ILE A 233 -9.91 3.49 -6.32
C ILE A 233 -10.12 3.08 -4.87
N ALA A 234 -9.41 3.75 -3.96
CA ALA A 234 -9.55 3.48 -2.53
C ALA A 234 -10.99 3.74 -2.08
N PRO A 235 -11.57 2.87 -1.25
CA PRO A 235 -12.87 3.13 -0.63
C PRO A 235 -12.80 4.35 0.29
N ASP A 236 -13.81 5.22 0.20
CA ASP A 236 -13.88 6.46 0.98
C ASP A 236 -13.86 6.18 2.49
N GLY A 237 -13.08 6.98 3.22
CA GLY A 237 -13.01 6.91 4.68
C GLY A 237 -12.27 5.69 5.24
N VAL A 238 -11.66 4.85 4.39
CA VAL A 238 -10.91 3.68 4.84
C VAL A 238 -9.43 4.01 4.98
N ILE A 239 -8.91 3.84 6.19
CA ILE A 239 -7.49 3.95 6.47
C ILE A 239 -6.88 2.56 6.40
N PHE A 240 -5.90 2.40 5.51
CA PHE A 240 -5.17 1.13 5.36
C PHE A 240 -3.91 1.13 6.21
N SER A 241 -3.67 0.01 6.86
CA SER A 241 -2.56 -0.21 7.76
C SER A 241 -2.04 -1.64 7.63
N HIS A 242 -0.81 -1.83 8.12
CA HIS A 242 -0.05 -3.06 7.93
C HIS A 242 0.01 -3.83 9.25
N HIS A 243 -0.76 -4.92 9.34
CA HIS A 243 -0.96 -5.69 10.57
C HIS A 243 -0.66 -7.17 10.30
N THR A 244 0.56 -7.63 10.58
CA THR A 244 1.04 -8.96 10.16
C THR A 244 1.12 -10.00 11.26
N ALA A 245 0.67 -9.65 12.46
CA ALA A 245 0.63 -10.52 13.62
C ALA A 245 -0.57 -10.16 14.51
N GLN A 246 -0.97 -11.09 15.38
CA GLN A 246 -2.13 -10.90 16.25
C GLN A 246 -1.89 -9.77 17.27
N GLU A 247 -0.66 -9.62 17.75
CA GLU A 247 -0.26 -8.59 18.71
C GLU A 247 -0.30 -7.19 18.10
N GLU A 248 -0.24 -7.13 16.76
CA GLU A 248 -0.36 -5.91 15.98
C GLU A 248 -1.72 -5.84 15.28
N ALA A 249 -2.71 -6.68 15.63
CA ALA A 249 -3.96 -6.76 14.88
C ALA A 249 -4.76 -5.45 14.90
N LEU A 250 -5.57 -5.26 13.86
CA LEU A 250 -6.60 -4.24 13.85
C LEU A 250 -7.76 -4.73 14.73
N ILE A 251 -8.05 -4.03 15.81
CA ILE A 251 -9.05 -4.42 16.81
C ILE A 251 -10.31 -3.59 16.65
N LEU A 252 -11.44 -4.29 16.51
CA LEU A 252 -12.78 -3.75 16.67
C LEU A 252 -13.28 -4.10 18.09
N GLU A 253 -13.66 -3.09 18.88
CA GLU A 253 -14.06 -3.29 20.28
C GLU A 253 -15.16 -4.35 20.45
N SER A 254 -16.25 -4.22 19.69
CA SER A 254 -17.34 -5.19 19.67
C SER A 254 -18.12 -5.14 18.36
N LEU A 255 -18.44 -6.31 17.81
CA LEU A 255 -19.41 -6.46 16.74
C LEU A 255 -20.71 -7.03 17.33
N LEU A 256 -21.69 -6.16 17.55
CA LEU A 256 -22.98 -6.54 18.13
C LEU A 256 -23.74 -7.52 17.22
N ALA A 257 -24.70 -8.24 17.81
CA ALA A 257 -25.63 -9.12 17.10
C ALA A 257 -26.23 -8.44 15.86
N GLU A 258 -26.37 -9.19 14.78
CA GLU A 258 -26.81 -8.77 13.45
C GLU A 258 -25.98 -7.69 12.74
N ASN A 259 -24.99 -7.07 13.39
CA ASN A 259 -24.14 -6.07 12.78
C ASN A 259 -23.06 -6.69 11.88
N SER A 260 -22.57 -5.89 10.94
CA SER A 260 -21.48 -6.24 10.06
C SER A 260 -20.39 -5.17 10.03
N VAL A 261 -19.19 -5.61 9.67
CA VAL A 261 -18.03 -4.76 9.43
C VAL A 261 -17.40 -5.14 8.10
N GLY A 262 -16.99 -4.13 7.34
CA GLY A 262 -16.30 -4.27 6.08
C GLY A 262 -14.79 -4.29 6.33
N ILE A 263 -14.14 -5.35 5.84
CA ILE A 263 -12.70 -5.56 5.90
C ILE A 263 -12.19 -5.34 4.48
N TRP A 264 -11.55 -4.20 4.26
CA TRP A 264 -10.95 -3.88 2.99
C TRP A 264 -9.51 -4.39 2.94
N ILE A 265 -9.18 -5.07 1.84
CA ILE A 265 -7.84 -5.53 1.53
C ILE A 265 -7.28 -4.62 0.44
N ARG A 266 -6.09 -4.06 0.66
CA ARG A 266 -5.31 -3.34 -0.35
C ARG A 266 -4.15 -4.20 -0.82
N GLN A 267 -4.11 -4.49 -2.11
CA GLN A 267 -3.01 -5.20 -2.75
C GLN A 267 -2.16 -4.21 -3.55
N THR A 268 -0.83 -4.22 -3.39
CA THR A 268 0.09 -3.43 -4.24
C THR A 268 0.87 -4.36 -5.15
N ILE A 269 0.66 -4.21 -6.45
CA ILE A 269 1.28 -5.03 -7.50
C ILE A 269 2.31 -4.16 -8.21
N LEU A 270 3.54 -4.64 -8.33
CA LEU A 270 4.59 -3.91 -9.05
C LEU A 270 4.66 -4.32 -10.53
N ASP A 271 5.29 -3.46 -11.32
CA ASP A 271 5.54 -3.70 -12.75
C ASP A 271 6.39 -4.97 -12.96
N GLY A 272 5.88 -5.91 -13.76
CA GLY A 272 6.63 -7.10 -14.15
C GLY A 272 6.97 -8.05 -12.98
N THR A 273 6.16 -8.04 -11.93
CA THR A 273 6.32 -8.92 -10.76
C THR A 273 5.24 -10.02 -10.72
N GLN A 274 5.06 -10.65 -9.55
CA GLN A 274 4.17 -11.79 -9.32
C GLN A 274 2.79 -11.64 -9.96
N ALA A 275 2.28 -12.74 -10.50
CA ALA A 275 0.93 -12.77 -11.05
C ALA A 275 -0.09 -12.68 -9.90
N ARG A 276 -1.33 -12.31 -10.24
CA ARG A 276 -2.41 -12.15 -9.25
C ARG A 276 -2.58 -13.38 -8.37
N GLN A 277 -2.53 -14.58 -8.94
CA GLN A 277 -2.73 -15.82 -8.20
C GLN A 277 -1.63 -16.12 -7.17
N ASP A 278 -0.48 -15.44 -7.26
CA ASP A 278 0.66 -15.66 -6.38
C ASP A 278 0.67 -14.68 -5.19
N ILE A 279 -0.27 -13.73 -5.14
CA ILE A 279 -0.42 -12.80 -4.01
C ILE A 279 -1.07 -13.54 -2.84
N ASP A 280 -0.38 -13.58 -1.70
CA ASP A 280 -0.97 -14.09 -0.46
C ASP A 280 -1.93 -13.04 0.14
N GLY A 281 -3.22 -13.22 -0.14
CA GLY A 281 -4.31 -12.42 0.41
C GLY A 281 -4.89 -12.98 1.71
N SER A 282 -4.18 -13.85 2.43
CA SER A 282 -4.72 -14.50 3.62
C SER A 282 -5.05 -13.49 4.73
N LEU A 283 -6.25 -13.65 5.28
CA LEU A 283 -6.74 -12.93 6.44
C LEU A 283 -6.91 -13.90 7.60
N SER A 284 -6.51 -13.46 8.77
CA SER A 284 -6.74 -14.14 10.04
C SER A 284 -7.62 -13.27 10.92
N THR A 285 -8.54 -13.91 11.63
CA THR A 285 -9.45 -13.25 12.56
C THR A 285 -9.56 -14.01 13.86
N SER A 286 -9.81 -13.31 14.97
CA SER A 286 -10.19 -13.94 16.24
C SER A 286 -11.14 -13.05 17.03
N TRP A 287 -11.92 -13.64 17.92
CA TRP A 287 -12.82 -12.95 18.84
C TRP A 287 -12.97 -13.79 20.12
N TYR A 288 -13.44 -13.14 21.18
CA TYR A 288 -13.70 -13.75 22.48
C TYR A 288 -15.17 -13.61 22.87
#